data_AF-A0A7K6DUE8-F1
#
_entry.id   AF-A0A7K6DUE8-F1
#
_cell.length_a   1.000
_cell.length_b   1.000
_cell.length_c   1.000
_cell.angle_alpha   90.00
_cell.angle_beta   90.00
_cell.angle_gamma   90.00
#
_symmetry.space_group_name_H-M   'P 1'
#
loop_
_entity.id
_entity.type
_entity.pdbx_description
1 polymer ?
#
loop_
_entity_poly.entity_id
_entity_poly.type
_entity_poly.pdbx_seq_one_letter_code
_entity_poly.pdbx_strand_id
1 'polypeptide(L)'
;ERSEPSLICPPPRSRSYVPPKDLQSCLESRVREVFGPSLAEDWQQTPLQENRLKYRLLAQLAAELGHAVPNSQLHQMRCAGDVLSFYRAPVKDGTKFDELA
;
A
#
# COMPACT_ATOMS: atom_id res chain seq x y z
N GLU A 1 38.82 -1.37 17.29
CA GLU A 1 37.70 -2.18 17.80
C GLU A 1 36.49 -1.92 16.94
N ARG A 2 35.85 -2.98 16.43
CA ARG A 2 34.66 -2.87 15.57
C ARG A 2 33.46 -3.13 16.47
N SER A 3 32.80 -2.08 16.95
CA SER A 3 31.56 -2.21 17.72
C SER A 3 30.56 -3.02 16.91
N GLU A 4 30.22 -4.22 17.37
CA GLU A 4 29.15 -5.00 16.77
C GLU A 4 27.86 -4.19 16.85
N PRO A 5 27.11 -4.02 15.74
CA PRO A 5 25.82 -3.35 15.80
C PRO A 5 24.87 -4.22 16.64
N SER A 6 24.49 -3.72 17.82
CA SER A 6 23.47 -4.34 18.64
C SER A 6 22.15 -4.38 17.86
N LEU A 7 21.69 -5.57 17.47
CA LEU A 7 20.42 -5.78 16.79
C LEU A 7 19.26 -5.69 17.80
N ILE A 8 18.95 -4.47 18.23
CA ILE A 8 17.83 -4.18 19.13
C ILE A 8 16.52 -4.25 18.32
N CYS A 9 15.50 -4.88 18.89
CA CYS A 9 14.18 -4.99 18.26
C CYS A 9 13.55 -3.59 18.08
N PRO A 10 13.11 -3.21 16.86
CA PRO A 10 12.45 -1.94 16.65
C PRO A 10 11.07 -1.91 17.35
N PRO A 11 10.56 -0.72 17.70
CA PRO A 11 9.23 -0.61 18.28
C PRO A 11 8.16 -1.10 17.29
N PRO A 12 7.05 -1.69 17.79
CA PRO A 12 5.94 -2.09 16.94
C PRO A 12 5.28 -0.85 16.32
N ARG A 13 4.87 -0.99 15.05
CA ARG A 13 4.10 0.03 14.33
C ARG A 13 2.61 -0.11 14.60
N SER A 14 1.91 1.02 14.72
CA SER A 14 0.44 1.07 14.70
C SER A 14 -0.08 0.47 13.40
N ARG A 15 -1.26 -0.17 13.48
CA ARG A 15 -1.97 -0.70 12.31
C ARG A 15 -3.04 0.26 11.79
N SER A 16 -3.22 1.40 12.47
CA SER A 16 -4.12 2.44 12.01
C SER A 16 -3.67 2.95 10.65
N TYR A 17 -4.64 3.18 9.78
CA TYR A 17 -4.41 3.72 8.46
C TYR A 17 -5.51 4.72 8.14
N VAL A 18 -5.10 5.92 7.74
CA VAL A 18 -5.99 6.99 7.29
C VAL A 18 -5.60 7.34 5.86
N PRO A 19 -6.54 7.25 4.90
CA PRO A 19 -6.25 7.53 3.50
C PRO A 19 -5.81 9.00 3.33
N PRO A 20 -4.66 9.26 2.67
CA PRO A 20 -4.25 10.60 2.29
C PRO A 20 -5.26 11.25 1.33
N LYS A 21 -5.37 12.59 1.37
CA LYS A 21 -6.26 13.34 0.47
C LYS A 21 -5.86 13.22 -0.99
N ASP A 22 -4.56 13.09 -1.23
CA ASP A 22 -3.87 12.98 -2.52
C ASP A 22 -3.67 11.51 -2.96
N LEU A 23 -4.30 10.54 -2.30
CA LEU A 23 -4.15 9.11 -2.58
C LEU A 23 -4.27 8.77 -4.07
N GLN A 24 -5.24 9.37 -4.77
CA GLN A 24 -5.47 9.10 -6.19
C GLN A 24 -4.29 9.56 -7.04
N SER A 25 -3.75 10.75 -6.79
CA SER A 25 -2.60 11.31 -7.50
C SER A 25 -1.31 10.54 -7.17
N CYS A 26 -1.12 10.14 -5.91
CA CYS A 26 0.00 9.28 -5.51
C CYS A 26 -0.05 7.93 -6.21
N LEU A 27 -1.22 7.30 -6.27
CA LEU A 27 -1.35 5.97 -6.87
C LEU A 27 -1.18 6.04 -8.40
N GLU A 28 -1.74 7.07 -9.05
CA GLU A 28 -1.54 7.31 -10.47
C GLU A 28 -0.06 7.49 -10.83
N SER A 29 0.68 8.29 -10.05
CA SER A 29 2.12 8.51 -10.31
C SER A 29 2.92 7.21 -10.18
N ARG A 30 2.63 6.38 -9.18
CA ARG A 30 3.28 5.07 -8.99
C ARG A 30 2.93 4.07 -10.07
N VAL A 31 1.67 4.01 -10.50
CA VAL A 31 1.27 3.13 -11.60
C VAL A 31 1.99 3.56 -12.89
N ARG A 32 2.07 4.85 -13.19
CA ARG A 32 2.81 5.35 -14.37
C ARG A 32 4.32 5.10 -14.27
N GLU A 33 4.90 5.19 -13.08
CA GLU A 33 6.32 4.86 -12.86
C GLU A 33 6.61 3.37 -13.11
N VAL A 34 5.75 2.48 -12.62
CA VAL A 34 5.96 1.02 -12.69
C VAL A 34 5.60 0.44 -14.05
N PHE A 35 4.48 0.88 -14.64
CA PHE A 35 3.93 0.34 -15.89
C PHE A 35 4.31 1.18 -17.12
N GLY A 36 4.89 2.37 -16.91
CA GLY A 36 5.40 3.25 -17.95
C GLY A 36 4.43 4.37 -18.36
N PRO A 37 4.94 5.39 -19.08
CA PRO A 37 4.19 6.59 -19.46
C PRO A 37 3.18 6.36 -20.59
N SER A 38 3.24 5.22 -21.30
CA SER A 38 2.32 4.85 -22.38
C SER A 38 0.98 4.30 -21.88
N LEU A 39 0.67 4.50 -20.60
CA LEU A 39 -0.56 4.02 -19.99
C LEU A 39 -1.76 4.80 -20.51
N ALA A 40 -2.90 4.11 -20.67
CA ALA A 40 -4.15 4.76 -21.01
C ALA A 40 -4.55 5.80 -19.93
N GLU A 41 -5.39 6.76 -20.32
CA GLU A 41 -5.93 7.78 -19.42
C GLU A 41 -6.69 7.13 -18.25
N ASP A 42 -7.40 6.02 -18.53
CA ASP A 42 -8.06 5.14 -17.56
C ASP A 42 -7.06 4.22 -16.83
N TRP A 43 -6.06 4.80 -16.19
CA TRP A 43 -5.00 4.09 -15.49
C TRP A 43 -5.54 3.09 -14.43
N GLN A 44 -6.72 3.33 -13.87
CA GLN A 44 -7.36 2.44 -12.89
C GLN A 44 -7.68 1.05 -13.47
N GLN A 45 -7.91 0.95 -14.78
CA GLN A 45 -8.20 -0.31 -15.45
C GLN A 45 -6.94 -1.11 -15.79
N THR A 46 -5.75 -0.58 -15.46
CA THR A 46 -4.48 -1.25 -15.72
C THR A 46 -4.45 -2.61 -15.03
N PRO A 47 -4.26 -3.71 -15.77
CA PRO A 47 -4.25 -5.06 -15.21
C PRO A 47 -2.91 -5.35 -14.50
N LEU A 48 -2.97 -5.88 -13.28
CA LEU A 48 -1.81 -6.31 -12.49
C LEU A 48 -1.53 -7.82 -12.71
N GLN A 49 -1.44 -8.24 -13.98
CA GLN A 49 -1.19 -9.64 -14.34
C GLN A 49 0.27 -10.06 -14.13
N GLU A 50 1.21 -9.15 -14.40
CA GLU A 50 2.63 -9.45 -14.22
C GLU A 50 3.00 -9.36 -12.74
N ASN A 51 3.31 -10.52 -12.14
CA ASN A 51 3.63 -10.63 -10.71
C ASN A 51 4.77 -9.71 -10.27
N ARG A 52 5.77 -9.48 -11.14
CA ARG A 52 6.91 -8.60 -10.83
C ARG A 52 6.49 -7.15 -10.72
N LEU A 53 5.69 -6.64 -11.66
CA LEU A 53 5.19 -5.27 -11.63
C LEU A 53 4.19 -5.08 -10.49
N LYS A 54 3.29 -6.05 -10.29
CA LYS A 54 2.37 -6.09 -9.15
C LYS A 54 3.12 -6.00 -7.82
N TYR A 55 4.16 -6.80 -7.63
CA TYR A 55 4.99 -6.75 -6.43
C TYR A 55 5.64 -5.37 -6.25
N ARG A 56 6.26 -4.82 -7.31
CA ARG A 56 6.91 -3.50 -7.24
C ARG A 56 5.93 -2.41 -6.82
N LEU A 57 4.76 -2.35 -7.45
CA LEU A 57 3.73 -1.37 -7.12
C LEU A 57 3.27 -1.51 -5.66
N LEU A 58 2.90 -2.73 -5.24
CA LEU A 58 2.39 -2.96 -3.89
C LEU A 58 3.46 -2.70 -2.81
N ALA A 59 4.72 -3.03 -3.09
CA ALA A 59 5.82 -2.78 -2.16
C ALA A 59 6.12 -1.28 -2.00
N GLN A 60 6.11 -0.52 -3.10
CA GLN A 60 6.28 0.94 -3.06
C GLN A 60 5.14 1.61 -2.27
N LEU A 61 3.88 1.25 -2.57
CA LEU A 61 2.72 1.77 -1.84
C LEU A 61 2.76 1.40 -0.35
N ALA A 62 3.16 0.18 -0.01
CA ALA A 62 3.27 -0.23 1.40
C ALA A 62 4.35 0.54 2.16
N ALA A 63 5.46 0.88 1.50
CA ALA A 63 6.53 1.68 2.09
C ALA A 63 6.11 3.15 2.28
N GLU A 64 5.39 3.72 1.32
CA GLU A 64 4.96 5.12 1.34
C GLU A 64 3.76 5.38 2.25
N LEU A 65 2.76 4.50 2.21
CA LEU A 65 1.53 4.64 2.99
C LEU A 65 1.61 3.97 4.36
N GLY A 66 2.68 3.20 4.62
CA GLY A 66 2.85 2.43 5.85
C GLY A 66 1.82 1.31 6.03
N HIS A 67 1.02 1.01 5.00
CA HIS A 67 -0.08 0.05 5.05
C HIS A 67 0.09 -0.99 3.93
N ALA A 68 0.26 -2.25 4.30
CA ALA A 68 0.50 -3.34 3.34
C ALA A 68 -0.77 -4.15 3.09
N VAL A 69 -0.95 -4.59 1.84
CA VAL A 69 -2.07 -5.48 1.47
C VAL A 69 -1.85 -6.87 2.10
N PRO A 70 -2.83 -7.44 2.82
CA PRO A 70 -2.71 -8.76 3.41
C PRO A 70 -2.76 -9.87 2.35
N ASN A 71 -2.09 -11.00 2.62
CA ASN A 71 -2.00 -12.14 1.69
C ASN A 71 -3.37 -12.66 1.23
N SER A 72 -4.38 -12.64 2.11
CA SER A 72 -5.75 -13.04 1.80
C SER A 72 -6.41 -12.19 0.73
N GLN A 73 -5.99 -10.93 0.56
CA GLN A 73 -6.56 -9.99 -0.41
C GLN A 73 -5.69 -9.81 -1.66
N LEU A 74 -4.46 -10.36 -1.68
CA LEU A 74 -3.57 -10.22 -2.84
C LEU A 74 -4.18 -10.75 -4.15
N HIS A 75 -4.97 -11.82 -4.10
CA HIS A 75 -5.65 -12.38 -5.28
C HIS A 75 -6.79 -11.50 -5.81
N GLN A 76 -7.27 -10.56 -4.99
CA GLN A 76 -8.33 -9.59 -5.32
C GLN A 76 -7.76 -8.34 -6.00
N MET A 77 -6.46 -8.06 -5.86
CA MET A 77 -5.79 -6.96 -6.53
C MET A 77 -5.52 -7.30 -8.00
N ARG A 78 -6.54 -7.19 -8.86
CA ARG A 78 -6.47 -7.55 -10.29
C ARG A 78 -6.20 -6.36 -11.18
N CYS A 79 -6.72 -5.18 -10.84
CA CYS A 79 -6.42 -3.91 -11.51
C CYS A 79 -6.01 -2.81 -10.51
N ALA A 80 -5.47 -1.69 -11.02
CA ALA A 80 -5.05 -0.57 -10.18
C ALA A 80 -6.23 0.05 -9.41
N GLY A 81 -7.45 -0.04 -9.95
CA GLY A 81 -8.69 0.33 -9.29
C GLY A 81 -8.99 -0.50 -8.03
N ASP A 82 -8.71 -1.81 -8.05
CA ASP A 82 -8.87 -2.66 -6.85
C ASP A 82 -7.93 -2.20 -5.73
N VAL A 83 -6.69 -1.85 -6.09
CA VAL A 83 -5.69 -1.32 -5.16
C VAL A 83 -6.14 0.03 -4.60
N LEU A 84 -6.63 0.93 -5.45
CA LEU A 84 -7.18 2.22 -5.02
C LEU A 84 -8.37 2.04 -4.07
N SER A 85 -9.27 1.11 -4.38
CA SER A 85 -10.42 0.78 -3.53
C SER A 85 -9.99 0.30 -2.14
N PHE A 86 -8.99 -0.58 -2.07
CA PHE A 86 -8.40 -1.04 -0.82
C PHE A 86 -7.85 0.12 0.01
N TYR A 87 -7.00 0.97 -0.57
CA TYR A 87 -6.39 2.09 0.14
C TYR A 87 -7.35 3.25 0.46
N ARG A 88 -8.58 3.25 -0.06
CA ARG A 88 -9.62 4.21 0.36
C ARG A 88 -10.26 3.84 1.69
N ALA A 89 -10.21 2.56 2.08
CA ALA A 89 -10.81 2.11 3.33
C ALA A 89 -9.90 2.46 4.53
N PRO A 90 -10.35 3.27 5.50
CA PRO A 90 -9.57 3.53 6.70
C PRO A 90 -9.54 2.30 7.62
N VAL A 91 -8.46 2.14 8.37
CA VAL A 91 -8.31 1.08 9.37
C VAL A 91 -8.05 1.71 10.74
N LYS A 92 -8.82 1.30 11.74
CA LYS A 92 -8.60 1.68 13.15
C LYS A 92 -8.03 0.48 13.89
N ASP A 93 -7.04 0.72 14.75
CA ASP A 93 -6.40 -0.31 15.57
C ASP A 93 -6.86 -0.29 17.04
N GLY A 94 -7.84 0.56 17.37
CA GLY A 94 -8.47 0.61 18.69
C GLY A 94 -9.36 -0.59 18.97
N THR A 95 -9.52 -0.90 20.25
CA THR A 95 -10.48 -1.91 20.71
C THR A 95 -11.91 -1.36 20.67
N LYS A 96 -12.90 -2.25 20.79
CA LYS A 96 -14.30 -1.84 20.89
C LYS A 96 -14.60 -0.98 22.11
N PHE A 97 -13.80 -1.07 23.17
CA PHE A 97 -13.94 -0.19 24.33
C PHE A 97 -13.36 1.20 24.04
N ASP A 98 -12.23 1.29 23.35
CA ASP A 98 -11.63 2.58 22.96
C ASP A 98 -12.53 3.38 22.01
N GLU A 99 -13.36 2.71 21.21
CA GLU A 99 -14.34 3.36 20.31
C GLU A 99 -15.54 3.98 21.05
N LEU A 100 -15.81 3.56 22.29
CA LEU A 100 -16.99 3.98 23.08
C LEU A 100 -16.71 5.13 24.05
N ALA A 101 -15.43 5.41 24.35
CA ALA A 101 -15.00 6.46 25.26
C ALA A 101 -15.02 7.84 24.59
#